data_AF-A0A5C2HKG5-F1
#
_entry.id   AF-A0A5C2HKG5-F1
#
_cell.length_a   1.000
_cell.length_b   1.000
_cell.length_c   1.000
_cell.angle_alpha   90.00
_cell.angle_beta   90.00
_cell.angle_gamma   90.00
#
_symmetry.space_group_name_H-M   'P 1'
#
loop_
_entity.id
_entity.type
_entity.pdbx_description
1 polymer ?
#
loop_
_entity_poly.entity_id
_entity_poly.type
_entity_poly.pdbx_seq_one_letter_code
_entity_poly.pdbx_strand_id
1 'polypeptide(L)'
;MLRLIKRGLLVAIFALLFATVSSASDEELIKKGEVLYNTNTKGNCIACHDANGKELDGPGTLGPKLQFLEFWPDEALYNKIFDPATGDPITAMPAFGKNGWLSDDEIKAIVAYLKTIK
;
A
#
# COMPACT_ATOMS: atom_id res chain seq x y z
N MET A 1 -3.58 5.51 47.29
CA MET A 1 -2.44 5.07 46.45
C MET A 1 -2.69 3.77 45.70
N LEU A 2 -3.05 2.65 46.35
CA LEU A 2 -3.13 1.33 45.68
C LEU A 2 -4.16 1.24 44.53
N ARG A 3 -5.30 1.96 44.62
CA ARG A 3 -6.30 2.06 43.53
C ARG A 3 -5.81 2.85 42.31
N LEU A 4 -4.93 3.83 42.51
CA LEU A 4 -4.35 4.65 41.43
C LEU A 4 -3.28 3.84 40.68
N ILE A 5 -2.48 3.06 41.39
CA ILE A 5 -1.46 2.15 40.82
C ILE A 5 -2.13 1.05 39.99
N LYS A 6 -3.20 0.43 40.49
CA LYS A 6 -3.96 -0.60 39.73
C LYS A 6 -4.63 -0.04 38.46
N ARG A 7 -5.13 1.20 38.50
CA ARG A 7 -5.70 1.88 37.32
C ARG A 7 -4.63 2.25 36.29
N GLY A 8 -3.47 2.74 36.74
CA GLY A 8 -2.34 3.02 35.85
C GLY A 8 -1.80 1.76 35.16
N LEU A 9 -1.75 0.64 35.87
CA LEU A 9 -1.30 -0.64 35.32
C LEU A 9 -2.27 -1.18 34.25
N LEU A 10 -3.58 -1.07 34.46
CA LEU A 10 -4.59 -1.50 33.48
C LEU A 10 -4.56 -0.67 32.19
N VAL A 11 -4.33 0.65 32.30
CA VAL A 11 -4.24 1.54 31.13
C VAL A 11 -2.97 1.27 30.31
N ALA A 12 -1.83 1.01 30.98
CA ALA A 12 -0.58 0.68 30.30
C ALA A 12 -0.67 -0.66 29.52
N ILE A 13 -1.29 -1.69 30.13
CA ILE A 13 -1.50 -2.98 29.46
C ILE A 13 -2.38 -2.82 28.22
N PHE A 14 -3.46 -2.04 28.32
CA PHE A 14 -4.37 -1.80 27.19
C PHE A 14 -3.70 -1.02 26.05
N ALA A 15 -2.86 -0.03 26.36
CA ALA A 15 -2.10 0.72 25.36
C ALA A 15 -1.05 -0.14 24.62
N LEU A 16 -0.36 -1.04 25.33
CA LEU A 16 0.58 -1.97 24.70
C LEU A 16 -0.13 -2.97 23.78
N LEU A 17 -1.27 -3.53 24.21
CA LEU A 17 -2.08 -4.44 23.40
C LEU A 17 -2.57 -3.78 22.11
N PHE A 18 -2.96 -2.50 22.18
CA PHE A 18 -3.45 -1.77 21.01
C PHE A 18 -2.32 -1.51 19.98
N ALA A 19 -1.14 -1.10 20.44
CA ALA A 19 0.01 -0.83 19.56
C ALA A 19 0.47 -2.09 18.79
N THR A 20 0.44 -3.26 19.42
CA THR A 20 0.83 -4.52 18.75
C THR A 20 -0.13 -4.95 17.65
N VAL A 21 -1.44 -4.66 17.79
CA VAL A 21 -2.45 -5.04 16.80
C VAL A 21 -2.35 -4.16 15.55
N SER A 22 -2.11 -2.86 15.71
CA SER A 22 -1.94 -1.94 14.57
C SER A 22 -0.75 -2.30 13.69
N SER A 23 0.41 -2.63 14.27
CA SER A 23 1.59 -3.01 13.49
C SER A 23 1.37 -4.30 12.70
N ALA A 24 0.63 -5.26 13.25
CA ALA A 24 0.32 -6.51 12.57
C ALA A 24 -0.64 -6.31 11.39
N SER A 25 -1.65 -5.44 11.55
CA SER A 25 -2.56 -5.10 10.45
C SER A 25 -1.86 -4.36 9.31
N ASP A 26 -0.89 -3.50 9.63
CA ASP A 26 -0.13 -2.76 8.62
C ASP A 26 0.76 -3.71 7.79
N GLU A 27 1.42 -4.66 8.44
CA GLU A 27 2.24 -5.68 7.77
C GLU A 27 1.40 -6.60 6.87
N GLU A 28 0.22 -7.02 7.33
CA GLU A 28 -0.72 -7.81 6.51
C GLU A 28 -1.20 -7.02 5.29
N LEU A 29 -1.51 -5.73 5.46
CA LEU A 29 -1.95 -4.86 4.38
C LEU A 29 -0.84 -4.64 3.34
N ILE A 30 0.39 -4.41 3.78
CA ILE A 30 1.57 -4.30 2.90
C ILE A 30 1.79 -5.60 2.12
N LYS A 31 1.72 -6.76 2.79
CA LYS A 31 1.89 -8.07 2.14
C LYS A 31 0.80 -8.34 1.11
N LYS A 32 -0.46 -7.98 1.41
CA LYS A 32 -1.55 -8.04 0.43
C LYS A 32 -1.26 -7.16 -0.78
N GLY A 33 -0.76 -5.95 -0.56
CA GLY A 33 -0.34 -5.04 -1.62
C GLY A 33 0.77 -5.60 -2.51
N GLU A 34 1.78 -6.21 -1.90
CA GLU A 34 2.89 -6.87 -2.61
C GLU A 34 2.38 -8.01 -3.51
N VAL A 35 1.48 -8.85 -3.00
CA VAL A 35 0.86 -9.92 -3.79
C VAL A 35 0.10 -9.34 -4.99
N LEU A 36 -0.70 -8.29 -4.79
CA LEU A 36 -1.44 -7.63 -5.87
C LEU A 36 -0.51 -6.97 -6.90
N TYR A 37 0.61 -6.39 -6.45
CA TYR A 37 1.63 -5.80 -7.31
C TYR A 37 2.23 -6.83 -8.29
N ASN A 38 2.44 -8.06 -7.82
CA ASN A 38 3.09 -9.13 -8.58
C ASN A 38 2.12 -10.06 -9.34
N THR A 39 0.82 -10.03 -9.03
CA THR A 39 -0.16 -10.97 -9.61
C THR A 39 -0.64 -10.55 -10.99
N ASN A 40 -0.48 -11.42 -11.98
CA ASN A 40 -0.84 -11.16 -13.38
C ASN A 40 -2.35 -11.14 -13.70
N THR A 41 -3.19 -11.64 -12.79
CA THR A 41 -4.66 -11.64 -12.93
C THR A 41 -5.35 -10.48 -12.21
N LYS A 42 -4.58 -9.61 -11.54
CA LYS A 42 -5.08 -8.49 -10.73
C LYS A 42 -4.31 -7.20 -11.03
N GLY A 43 -3.51 -6.69 -10.08
CA GLY A 43 -2.82 -5.42 -10.23
C GLY A 43 -1.72 -5.47 -11.30
N ASN A 44 -0.96 -6.57 -11.34
CA ASN A 44 0.10 -6.83 -12.32
C ASN A 44 1.04 -5.63 -12.55
N CYS A 45 1.30 -4.86 -11.50
CA CYS A 45 2.06 -3.62 -11.56
C CYS A 45 3.50 -3.88 -12.03
N ILE A 46 4.07 -5.02 -11.62
CA ILE A 46 5.40 -5.49 -12.03
C ILE A 46 5.56 -5.60 -13.55
N ALA A 47 4.49 -5.87 -14.31
CA ALA A 47 4.58 -6.01 -15.76
C ALA A 47 5.01 -4.72 -16.47
N CYS A 48 4.84 -3.57 -15.81
CA CYS A 48 5.22 -2.27 -16.35
C CYS A 48 6.27 -1.54 -15.50
N HIS A 49 6.36 -1.85 -14.20
CA HIS A 49 7.13 -1.07 -13.25
C HIS A 49 8.16 -1.93 -12.49
N ASP A 50 9.41 -1.47 -12.51
CA ASP A 50 10.40 -1.78 -11.48
C ASP A 50 10.17 -0.92 -10.22
N ALA A 51 10.65 -1.37 -9.06
CA ALA A 51 10.51 -0.70 -7.78
C ALA A 51 11.85 -0.60 -7.06
N ASN A 52 12.24 0.62 -6.70
CA ASN A 52 13.50 0.87 -6.03
C ASN A 52 13.56 0.19 -4.64
N GLY A 53 14.68 -0.49 -4.38
CA GLY A 53 14.89 -1.21 -3.13
C GLY A 53 14.03 -2.47 -2.95
N LYS A 54 13.35 -2.95 -4.01
CA LYS A 54 12.63 -4.23 -4.03
C LYS A 54 13.35 -5.23 -4.92
N GLU A 55 13.39 -6.49 -4.50
CA GLU A 55 13.82 -7.59 -5.36
C GLU A 55 12.59 -8.11 -6.10
N LEU A 56 12.54 -7.89 -7.41
CA LEU A 56 11.42 -8.27 -8.28
C LEU A 56 11.92 -9.23 -9.37
N ASP A 57 11.11 -10.24 -9.70
CA ASP A 57 11.41 -11.18 -10.77
C ASP A 57 10.92 -10.63 -12.12
N GLY A 58 11.85 -10.18 -12.96
CA GLY A 58 11.57 -9.69 -14.31
C GLY A 58 10.65 -8.47 -14.40
N PRO A 59 10.93 -7.36 -13.68
CA PRO A 59 10.10 -6.17 -13.77
C PRO A 59 10.14 -5.53 -15.17
N GLY A 60 8.99 -5.06 -15.63
CA GLY A 60 8.88 -4.30 -16.86
C GLY A 60 9.42 -2.87 -16.74
N THR A 61 9.62 -2.23 -17.89
CA THR A 61 10.15 -0.87 -17.99
C THR A 61 9.28 0.03 -18.88
N LEU A 62 8.01 -0.34 -19.09
CA LEU A 62 7.08 0.49 -19.85
C LEU A 62 6.69 1.74 -19.07
N GLY A 63 6.51 1.59 -17.76
CA GLY A 63 6.32 2.69 -16.82
C GLY A 63 7.64 3.13 -16.17
N PRO A 64 7.65 4.26 -15.45
CA PRO A 64 8.80 4.68 -14.67
C PRO A 64 9.17 3.64 -13.60
N LYS A 65 10.46 3.57 -13.27
CA LYS A 65 10.91 2.91 -12.03
C LYS A 65 10.35 3.68 -10.83
N LEU A 66 9.57 2.99 -10.02
CA LEU A 66 8.92 3.54 -8.84
C LEU A 66 9.96 3.79 -7.75
N GLN A 67 9.97 5.01 -7.22
CA GLN A 67 10.92 5.48 -6.22
C GLN A 67 10.35 6.68 -5.47
N PHE A 68 10.83 6.92 -4.25
CA PHE A 68 10.45 8.03 -3.37
C PHE A 68 8.94 8.12 -3.09
N LEU A 69 8.22 6.99 -3.11
CA LEU A 69 6.76 6.98 -2.97
C LEU A 69 6.32 7.14 -1.51
N GLU A 70 7.21 6.94 -0.54
CA GLU A 70 6.94 7.20 0.87
C GLU A 70 6.57 8.67 1.15
N PHE A 71 7.01 9.60 0.29
CA PHE A 71 6.74 11.03 0.42
C PHE A 71 5.45 11.48 -0.28
N TRP A 72 4.84 10.62 -1.11
CA TRP A 72 3.60 10.95 -1.79
C TRP A 72 2.41 10.85 -0.83
N PRO A 73 1.41 11.75 -0.90
CA PRO A 73 0.16 11.57 -0.18
C PRO A 73 -0.54 10.29 -0.62
N ASP A 74 -1.10 9.54 0.34
CA ASP A 74 -1.75 8.26 0.06
C ASP A 74 -2.93 8.42 -0.91
N GLU A 75 -3.69 9.50 -0.80
CA GLU A 75 -4.78 9.84 -1.71
C GLU A 75 -4.28 10.09 -3.14
N ALA A 76 -3.09 10.67 -3.31
CA ALA A 76 -2.52 10.87 -4.64
C ALA A 76 -2.14 9.54 -5.29
N LEU A 77 -1.57 8.61 -4.53
CA LEU A 77 -1.27 7.25 -5.00
C LEU A 77 -2.55 6.48 -5.30
N TYR A 78 -3.55 6.56 -4.43
CA TYR A 78 -4.86 5.95 -4.62
C TYR A 78 -5.50 6.44 -5.92
N ASN A 79 -5.59 7.76 -6.12
CA ASN A 79 -6.22 8.35 -7.30
C ASN A 79 -5.49 7.97 -8.58
N LYS A 80 -4.15 7.87 -8.53
CA LYS A 80 -3.35 7.43 -9.67
C LYS A 80 -3.64 5.97 -10.06
N ILE A 81 -3.87 5.09 -9.08
CA ILE A 81 -4.26 3.69 -9.36
C ILE A 81 -5.74 3.60 -9.79
N PHE A 82 -6.61 4.41 -9.18
CA PHE A 82 -8.04 4.38 -9.42
C PHE A 82 -8.42 4.84 -10.84
N ASP A 83 -7.95 6.02 -11.24
CA ASP A 83 -8.15 6.59 -12.58
C ASP A 83 -6.97 7.50 -12.98
N PRO A 84 -5.88 6.92 -13.55
CA PRO A 84 -4.71 7.69 -13.95
C PRO A 84 -4.99 8.66 -15.10
N ALA A 85 -6.07 8.47 -15.87
CA ALA A 85 -6.44 9.30 -17.01
C ALA A 85 -6.90 10.71 -16.60
N THR A 86 -7.26 10.91 -15.33
CA THR A 86 -7.61 12.22 -14.78
C THR A 86 -6.42 13.20 -14.80
N GLY A 87 -5.20 12.71 -14.58
CA GLY A 87 -3.97 13.50 -14.61
C GLY A 87 -3.19 13.37 -15.92
N ASP A 88 -3.40 12.28 -16.67
CA ASP A 88 -2.74 12.02 -17.97
C ASP A 88 -3.67 11.24 -18.90
N PRO A 89 -4.44 11.91 -19.78
CA PRO A 89 -5.44 11.26 -20.63
C PRO A 89 -4.89 10.24 -21.63
N ILE A 90 -3.59 10.23 -21.90
CA ILE A 90 -2.94 9.33 -22.87
C ILE A 90 -2.11 8.24 -22.21
N THR A 91 -2.20 8.11 -20.87
CA THR A 91 -1.48 7.10 -20.10
C THR A 91 -1.80 5.68 -20.58
N ALA A 92 -0.78 4.83 -20.64
CA ALA A 92 -0.95 3.38 -20.83
C ALA A 92 -1.33 2.65 -19.53
N MET A 93 -1.21 3.32 -18.36
CA MET A 93 -1.56 2.74 -17.08
C MET A 93 -3.07 2.49 -17.00
N PRO A 94 -3.54 1.26 -16.70
CA PRO A 94 -4.97 0.99 -16.62
C PRO A 94 -5.66 1.74 -15.49
N ALA A 95 -6.92 2.12 -15.70
CA ALA A 95 -7.78 2.68 -14.65
C ALA A 95 -8.40 1.55 -13.81
N PHE A 96 -7.60 0.99 -12.89
CA PHE A 96 -7.93 -0.24 -12.17
C PHE A 96 -9.21 -0.12 -11.32
N GLY A 97 -9.38 1.00 -10.62
CA GLY A 97 -10.55 1.24 -9.77
C GLY A 97 -11.79 1.56 -10.60
N LYS A 98 -11.68 2.51 -11.52
CA LYS A 98 -12.78 2.94 -12.40
C LYS A 98 -13.35 1.81 -13.25
N ASN A 99 -12.50 0.90 -13.74
CA ASN A 99 -12.93 -0.24 -14.54
C ASN A 99 -13.30 -1.46 -13.68
N GLY A 100 -13.23 -1.35 -12.34
CA GLY A 100 -13.65 -2.41 -11.40
C GLY A 100 -12.72 -3.61 -11.33
N TRP A 101 -11.46 -3.49 -11.76
CA TRP A 101 -10.47 -4.58 -11.69
C TRP A 101 -9.96 -4.79 -10.26
N LEU A 102 -9.85 -3.69 -9.51
CA LEU A 102 -9.48 -3.68 -8.10
C LEU A 102 -10.57 -3.00 -7.27
N SER A 103 -10.88 -3.59 -6.13
CA SER A 103 -11.69 -2.99 -5.07
C SER A 103 -10.93 -1.90 -4.32
N ASP A 104 -11.67 -1.08 -3.57
CA ASP A 104 -11.09 -0.03 -2.71
C ASP A 104 -10.04 -0.57 -1.73
N ASP A 105 -10.32 -1.70 -1.08
CA ASP A 105 -9.40 -2.35 -0.14
C ASP A 105 -8.16 -2.95 -0.83
N GLU A 106 -8.29 -3.39 -2.08
CA GLU A 106 -7.14 -3.85 -2.87
C GLU A 106 -6.26 -2.67 -3.29
N ILE A 107 -6.84 -1.54 -3.69
CA ILE A 107 -6.07 -0.33 -4.02
C ILE A 107 -5.34 0.19 -2.77
N LYS A 108 -6.03 0.27 -1.62
CA LYS A 108 -5.41 0.66 -0.35
C LYS A 108 -4.24 -0.25 0.05
N ALA A 109 -4.38 -1.56 -0.17
CA ALA A 109 -3.29 -2.51 0.06
C ALA A 109 -2.09 -2.23 -0.84
N ILE A 110 -2.32 -1.99 -2.14
CA ILE A 110 -1.25 -1.60 -3.07
C ILE A 110 -0.60 -0.29 -2.62
N VAL A 111 -1.39 0.73 -2.25
CA VAL A 111 -0.85 1.99 -1.72
C VAL A 111 0.05 1.74 -0.52
N ALA A 112 -0.39 0.95 0.46
CA ALA A 112 0.44 0.59 1.62
C ALA A 112 1.78 -0.05 1.21
N TYR A 113 1.77 -0.96 0.24
CA TYR A 113 2.99 -1.53 -0.32
C TYR A 113 3.87 -0.48 -1.02
N LEU A 114 3.29 0.39 -1.84
CA LEU A 114 4.01 1.45 -2.56
C LEU A 114 4.73 2.40 -1.59
N LYS A 115 4.14 2.69 -0.42
CA LYS A 115 4.75 3.52 0.63
C LYS A 115 6.03 2.91 1.24
N THR A 116 6.34 1.65 0.94
CA THR A 116 7.58 0.99 1.35
C THR A 116 8.70 1.07 0.29
N ILE A 117 8.41 1.64 -0.89
CA ILE A 117 9.37 1.84 -1.99
C ILE A 117 10.09 3.17 -1.77
N LYS A 118 11.42 3.11 -1.63
CA LYS A 118 12.31 4.25 -1.34
C LYS A 118 12.64 5.07 -2.56
#